data_AF-A0A1F2RVN8-F1
#
_entry.id   AF-A0A1F2RVN8-F1
#
_cell.length_a   1.000
_cell.length_b   1.000
_cell.length_c   1.000
_cell.angle_alpha   90.00
_cell.angle_beta   90.00
_cell.angle_gamma   90.00
#
_symmetry.space_group_name_H-M   'P 1'
#
loop_
_entity.id
_entity.type
_entity.pdbx_description
1 polymer ?
#
loop_
_entity_poly.entity_id
_entity_poly.type
_entity_poly.pdbx_seq_one_letter_code
_entity_poly.pdbx_strand_id
1 'polypeptide(L)'
;MQDLIPLYTAEGELHDWISEQRMARLDKVGLIRIVKHKKGRISRCILLRRPDDPQPIKLSAYLGTRYSYLERLESGRKVWALRKLGEDAAPPAIFLQIVIEASNNA
;
A
#
# COMPACT_ATOMS: atom_id res chain seq x y z
N MET A 1 -14.83 -17.05 -31.74
CA MET A 1 -14.00 -16.03 -31.07
C MET A 1 -13.72 -16.53 -29.67
N GLN A 2 -12.45 -16.68 -29.29
CA GLN A 2 -12.12 -17.03 -27.90
C GLN A 2 -12.42 -15.80 -27.05
N ASP A 3 -13.38 -15.92 -26.13
CA ASP A 3 -13.67 -14.89 -25.13
C ASP A 3 -12.46 -14.78 -24.20
N LEU A 4 -11.55 -13.87 -24.54
CA LEU A 4 -10.39 -13.58 -23.72
C LEU A 4 -10.83 -12.81 -22.47
N ILE A 5 -10.25 -13.20 -21.33
CA ILE A 5 -10.54 -12.63 -20.02
C ILE A 5 -9.39 -11.65 -19.69
N PRO A 6 -9.68 -10.40 -19.32
CA PRO A 6 -8.63 -9.47 -18.95
C PRO A 6 -8.00 -9.87 -17.61
N LEU A 7 -6.67 -9.91 -17.58
CA LEU A 7 -5.84 -10.15 -16.41
C LEU A 7 -5.17 -8.83 -15.99
N TYR A 8 -5.38 -8.45 -14.73
CA TYR A 8 -4.79 -7.26 -14.14
C TYR A 8 -3.65 -7.60 -13.19
N THR A 9 -2.70 -6.69 -13.03
CA THR A 9 -1.69 -6.73 -11.95
C THR A 9 -2.34 -6.52 -10.58
N ALA A 10 -1.60 -6.76 -9.51
CA ALA A 10 -2.07 -6.49 -8.14
C ALA A 10 -2.34 -4.99 -7.91
N GLU A 11 -1.69 -4.13 -8.70
CA GLU A 11 -1.80 -2.68 -8.71
C GLU A 11 -3.00 -2.19 -9.54
N GLY A 12 -3.66 -3.10 -10.28
CA GLY A 12 -4.85 -2.80 -11.08
C GLY A 12 -4.58 -2.36 -12.51
N GLU A 13 -3.35 -2.55 -13.01
CA GLU A 13 -2.99 -2.28 -14.40
C GLU A 13 -3.31 -3.48 -15.29
N LEU A 14 -3.71 -3.25 -16.55
CA LEU A 14 -3.97 -4.36 -17.48
C LEU A 14 -2.65 -5.05 -17.81
N HIS A 15 -2.53 -6.32 -17.46
CA HIS A 15 -1.34 -7.12 -17.70
C HIS A 15 -1.41 -7.89 -19.02
N ASP A 16 -2.53 -8.60 -19.25
CA ASP A 16 -2.68 -9.47 -20.42
C ASP A 16 -4.16 -9.82 -20.67
N TRP A 17 -4.47 -10.43 -21.81
CA TRP A 17 -5.75 -11.05 -22.13
C TRP A 17 -5.59 -12.57 -22.20
N ILE A 18 -6.19 -13.30 -21.27
CA ILE A 18 -5.95 -14.73 -21.07
C ILE A 18 -7.16 -15.59 -21.47
N SER A 19 -6.90 -16.81 -21.94
CA SER A 19 -7.94 -17.81 -22.16
C SER A 19 -8.40 -18.46 -20.85
N GLU A 20 -9.59 -19.07 -20.85
CA GLU A 20 -10.11 -19.82 -19.70
C GLU A 20 -9.16 -20.96 -19.27
N GLN A 21 -8.48 -21.62 -20.21
CA GLN A 21 -7.50 -22.66 -19.89
C GLN A 21 -6.32 -22.11 -19.11
N ARG A 22 -5.80 -20.93 -19.50
CA ARG A 22 -4.69 -20.27 -18.80
C ARG A 22 -5.14 -19.76 -17.43
N MET A 23 -6.35 -19.20 -17.35
CA MET A 23 -6.97 -18.81 -16.08
C MET A 23 -7.05 -20.00 -15.12
N ALA A 24 -7.59 -21.14 -15.55
CA ALA A 24 -7.71 -22.33 -14.69
C ALA A 24 -6.36 -22.83 -14.17
N ARG A 25 -5.30 -22.76 -15.00
CA ARG A 25 -3.93 -23.07 -14.57
C ARG A 25 -3.42 -22.10 -13.50
N LEU A 26 -3.63 -20.80 -13.69
CA LEU A 26 -3.20 -19.77 -12.75
C LEU A 26 -3.97 -19.85 -11.42
N ASP A 27 -5.28 -20.12 -11.48
CA ASP A 27 -6.14 -20.30 -10.31
C ASP A 27 -5.73 -21.53 -9.49
N LYS A 28 -5.42 -22.65 -10.17
CA LYS A 28 -4.92 -23.88 -9.53
C LYS A 28 -3.63 -23.66 -8.74
N VAL A 29 -2.75 -22.75 -9.20
CA VAL A 29 -1.49 -22.42 -8.51
C VAL A 29 -1.69 -21.29 -7.47
N GLY A 30 -2.91 -20.74 -7.36
CA GLY A 30 -3.22 -19.67 -6.41
C GLY A 30 -2.56 -18.34 -6.77
N LEU A 31 -2.34 -18.07 -8.07
CA LEU A 31 -1.68 -16.83 -8.52
C LEU A 31 -2.65 -15.71 -8.86
N ILE A 32 -3.92 -16.03 -9.05
CA ILE A 32 -4.94 -15.07 -9.44
C ILE A 32 -6.15 -15.15 -8.53
N ARG A 33 -6.86 -14.03 -8.45
CA ARG A 33 -8.22 -13.94 -7.94
C ARG A 33 -9.17 -13.73 -9.12
N ILE A 34 -10.17 -14.60 -9.22
CA ILE A 34 -11.21 -14.50 -10.25
C ILE A 34 -12.33 -13.60 -9.74
N VAL A 35 -12.67 -12.56 -10.52
CA VAL A 35 -13.79 -11.66 -10.24
C VAL A 35 -14.95 -11.99 -11.18
N LYS A 36 -16.11 -12.26 -10.61
CA LYS A 36 -17.34 -12.58 -11.35
C LYS A 36 -18.35 -11.45 -11.22
N HIS A 37 -19.11 -11.19 -12.28
CA HIS A 37 -20.30 -10.35 -12.21
C HIS A 37 -21.39 -11.03 -11.35
N LYS A 38 -22.38 -10.26 -10.87
CA LYS A 38 -23.55 -10.79 -10.15
C LYS A 38 -24.27 -11.92 -10.91
N LYS A 39 -24.25 -11.87 -12.25
CA LYS A 39 -24.85 -12.87 -13.15
C LYS A 39 -23.95 -14.10 -13.41
N GLY A 40 -22.84 -14.26 -12.70
CA GLY A 40 -21.97 -15.43 -12.78
C GLY A 40 -20.91 -15.42 -13.89
N ARG A 41 -21.01 -14.52 -14.88
CA ARG A 41 -19.97 -14.36 -15.93
C ARG A 41 -18.67 -13.85 -15.31
N ILE A 42 -17.55 -14.39 -15.78
CA ILE A 42 -16.21 -13.92 -15.40
C ILE A 42 -16.00 -12.52 -15.95
N SER A 43 -15.67 -11.58 -15.06
CA SER A 43 -15.42 -10.18 -15.39
C SER A 43 -13.95 -9.97 -15.75
N ARG A 44 -13.07 -10.44 -14.85
CA ARG A 44 -11.62 -10.23 -14.92
C ARG A 44 -10.89 -11.15 -13.93
N CYS A 45 -9.61 -11.29 -14.15
CA CYS A 45 -8.67 -11.91 -13.21
C CYS A 45 -7.72 -10.85 -12.66
N ILE A 46 -7.29 -10.99 -11.41
CA ILE A 46 -6.34 -10.09 -10.77
C ILE A 46 -5.19 -10.93 -10.21
N LEU A 47 -3.95 -10.60 -10.54
CA LEU A 47 -2.77 -11.24 -9.95
C LEU A 47 -2.73 -10.96 -8.44
N LEU A 48 -2.47 -12.00 -7.66
CA LEU A 48 -2.25 -11.87 -6.22
C LEU A 48 -0.83 -11.39 -5.96
N ARG A 49 -0.68 -10.42 -5.06
CA ARG A 49 0.63 -9.99 -4.58
C ARG A 49 1.27 -11.09 -3.75
N ARG A 50 2.53 -11.39 -4.03
CA ARG A 50 3.34 -12.35 -3.30
C ARG A 50 4.07 -11.68 -2.14
N PRO A 51 4.50 -12.45 -1.11
CA PRO A 51 5.25 -11.91 0.03
C PRO A 51 6.53 -11.17 -0.39
N ASP A 52 7.17 -11.63 -1.46
CA ASP A 52 8.44 -11.10 -1.96
C ASP A 52 8.27 -9.99 -3.01
N ASP A 53 7.03 -9.68 -3.42
CA ASP A 53 6.80 -8.61 -4.38
C ASP A 53 7.07 -7.24 -3.73
N PRO A 54 7.71 -6.30 -4.46
CA PRO A 54 7.97 -4.97 -3.94
C PRO A 54 6.65 -4.30 -3.53
N GLN A 55 6.59 -3.79 -2.30
CA GLN A 55 5.41 -3.07 -1.85
C GLN A 55 5.32 -1.73 -2.60
N PRO A 56 4.11 -1.34 -3.06
CA PRO A 56 3.91 -0.03 -3.65
C PRO A 56 4.27 1.01 -2.60
N ILE A 57 5.06 1.98 -3.03
CA ILE A 57 5.46 3.11 -2.18
C ILE A 57 4.17 3.82 -1.78
N LYS A 58 3.77 3.65 -0.51
CA LYS A 58 2.61 4.38 0.03
C LYS A 58 2.94 5.86 0.00
N LEU A 59 1.97 6.72 -0.30
CA LEU A 59 2.16 8.18 -0.18
C LEU A 59 2.64 8.58 1.23
N SER A 60 2.23 7.84 2.27
CA SER A 60 2.69 8.01 3.64
C SER A 60 4.19 7.72 3.84
N ALA A 61 4.81 6.90 2.99
CA ALA A 61 6.26 6.70 3.01
C ALA A 61 7.01 7.99 2.62
N TYR A 62 6.38 8.88 1.84
CA TYR A 62 6.91 10.19 1.48
C TYR A 62 6.45 11.30 2.41
N LEU A 63 5.15 11.34 2.75
CA LEU A 63 4.53 12.38 3.56
C LEU A 63 4.80 12.25 5.06
N GLY A 64 5.27 11.07 5.49
CA GLY A 64 5.38 10.67 6.88
C GLY A 64 4.04 10.33 7.52
N THR A 65 3.98 10.50 8.84
CA THR A 65 2.79 10.25 9.66
C THR A 65 2.02 11.54 9.94
N ARG A 66 0.92 11.44 10.71
CA ARG A 66 0.15 12.61 11.17
C ARG A 66 1.00 13.61 11.96
N TYR A 67 2.07 13.15 12.60
CA TYR A 67 2.89 13.96 13.52
C TYR A 67 4.34 14.08 13.09
N SER A 68 4.78 13.35 12.05
CA SER A 68 6.16 13.37 11.58
C SER A 68 6.26 13.31 10.06
N TYR A 69 7.33 13.85 9.49
CA TYR A 69 7.65 13.74 8.06
C TYR A 69 9.14 13.51 7.87
N LEU A 70 9.52 12.93 6.73
CA LEU A 70 10.93 12.72 6.39
C LEU A 70 11.47 13.99 5.74
N GLU A 71 12.26 14.76 6.49
CA GLU A 71 12.90 15.98 6.03
C GLU A 71 14.24 15.66 5.36
N ARG A 72 14.50 16.29 4.21
CA ARG A 72 15.80 16.24 3.54
C ARG A 72 16.56 17.51 3.87
N LEU A 73 17.65 17.37 4.62
CA LEU A 73 18.54 18.48 4.97
C LEU A 73 19.38 18.90 3.75
N GLU A 74 19.87 20.14 3.74
CA GLU A 74 20.74 20.67 2.68
C GLU A 74 22.02 19.83 2.50
N SER A 75 22.50 19.21 3.58
CA SER A 75 23.61 18.25 3.56
C SER A 75 23.32 16.93 2.82
N GLY A 76 22.10 16.75 2.30
CA GLY A 76 21.64 15.54 1.62
C GLY A 76 21.16 14.42 2.54
N ARG A 77 21.35 14.56 3.86
CA ARG A 77 20.87 13.61 4.88
C ARG A 77 19.35 13.67 5.02
N LYS A 78 18.75 12.55 5.42
CA LYS A 78 17.30 12.46 5.71
C LYS A 78 17.09 12.27 7.20
N VAL A 79 16.23 13.08 7.80
CA VAL A 79 15.87 13.02 9.23
C VAL A 79 14.36 12.99 9.39
N TRP A 80 13.86 12.37 10.45
CA TRP A 80 12.45 12.46 10.82
C TRP A 80 12.22 13.76 11.57
N ALA A 81 11.44 14.67 10.98
CA ALA A 81 11.02 15.94 11.59
C ALA A 81 9.59 15.82 12.12
N LEU A 82 9.28 16.55 13.19
CA LEU A 82 7.94 16.60 13.77
C LEU A 82 7.13 17.74 13.15
N ARG A 83 5.84 17.50 12.88
CA ARG A 83 4.92 18.55 12.45
C ARG A 83 4.62 19.46 13.64
N LYS A 84 4.58 20.78 13.42
CA LYS A 84 4.07 21.72 14.41
C LYS A 84 2.62 21.38 14.71
N LEU A 85 2.32 21.24 16.00
CA LEU A 85 0.96 21.08 16.47
C LEU A 85 0.25 22.43 16.30
N GLY A 86 -0.84 22.47 15.53
CA GLY A 86 -1.66 23.69 15.43
C GLY A 86 -2.25 24.06 16.78
N GLU A 87 -2.58 25.34 17.00
CA GLU A 87 -3.14 25.83 18.28
C GLU A 87 -4.35 25.03 18.78
N ASP A 88 -5.15 24.45 17.88
CA ASP A 88 -6.36 23.69 18.21
C ASP A 88 -6.16 22.16 18.33
N ALA A 89 -4.94 21.65 18.13
CA ALA A 89 -4.67 20.23 18.20
C ALA A 89 -4.10 19.87 19.58
N ALA A 90 -4.91 19.32 20.48
CA ALA A 90 -4.37 18.73 21.71
C ALA A 90 -3.37 17.61 21.34
N PRO A 91 -2.14 17.59 21.92
CA PRO A 91 -1.20 16.52 21.65
C PRO A 91 -1.78 15.19 22.16
N PRO A 92 -1.60 14.07 21.44
CA PRO A 92 -1.96 12.77 21.97
C PRO A 92 -1.25 12.55 23.32
N ALA A 93 -1.95 12.01 24.31
CA ALA A 93 -1.44 11.83 25.67
C ALA A 93 -0.06 11.14 25.74
N ILE A 94 0.20 10.20 24.81
CA ILE A 94 1.48 9.50 24.66
C ILE A 94 2.66 10.46 24.41
N PHE A 95 2.48 11.53 23.64
CA PHE A 95 3.56 12.49 23.36
C PHE A 95 3.98 13.26 24.62
N LEU A 96 3.00 13.66 25.45
CA LEU A 96 3.29 14.31 26.72
C LEU A 96 4.03 13.38 27.66
N GLN A 97 3.64 12.11 27.69
CA GLN A 97 4.29 11.10 28.52
C GLN A 97 5.78 10.91 28.14
N ILE A 98 6.08 10.83 26.85
CA ILE A 98 7.46 10.69 26.36
C ILE A 98 8.30 11.94 26.67
N VAL A 99 7.74 13.14 26.54
CA VAL A 99 8.46 14.39 26.86
C VAL A 99 8.74 14.51 28.37
N ILE A 100 7.80 14.10 29.21
CA ILE A 100 7.98 14.05 30.67
C ILE A 100 9.07 13.05 31.03
N GLU A 101 9.03 11.85 30.47
CA GLU A 101 10.05 10.82 30.72
C GLU A 101 11.45 11.24 30.23
N ALA A 102 11.55 11.95 29.11
CA ALA A 102 12.82 12.48 28.61
C ALA A 102 13.37 13.62 29.48
N SER A 103 12.49 14.52 29.95
CA SER A 103 12.87 15.65 30.80
C SER A 103 13.30 15.21 32.21
N ASN A 104 12.77 14.10 32.70
CA ASN A 104 13.11 13.55 34.02
C ASN A 104 14.38 12.70 34.02
N ASN A 105 14.92 12.36 32.84
CA ASN A 105 16.13 11.55 32.67
C ASN A 105 17.34 12.38 32.15
N ALA A 106 17.25 13.71 32.19
CA ALA A 106 18.31 14.66 31.85
C ALA A 106 18.82 15.37 33.11
#